data_AF-A0A1H8JYB0-F1
#
_entry.id   AF-A0A1H8JYB0-F1
#
_cell.length_a   1.000
_cell.length_b   1.000
_cell.length_c   1.000
_cell.angle_alpha   90.00
_cell.angle_beta   90.00
_cell.angle_gamma   90.00
#
_symmetry.space_group_name_H-M   'P 1'
#
loop_
_entity.id
_entity.type
_entity.pdbx_description
1 polymer ?
#
loop_
_entity_poly.entity_id
_entity_poly.type
_entity_poly.pdbx_seq_one_letter_code
_entity_poly.pdbx_strand_id
1 'polypeptide(L)'
;MADVDKQTHQDSPGDAPVPAQVVDANAPSRPSRRRLAGASIASGVILTLKSPSAMATRVCRAPSGAMSGGLSSQKPTVAPTCAGRTPEWWAAQTCPMPKNCTAFSHVFTCGARTLPYASQPIMKVLKGQTYDRDRVGMYLMAAYFNAYTGKTSFLKVPAVIAIWNEWQGSGANLGGTYTPIAGGRKWGSREIVAYLASTME
;
A
#
# COMPACT_ATOMS: atom_id res chain seq x y z
N MET A 1 -39.38 -12.80 45.88
CA MET A 1 -38.33 -12.92 44.86
C MET A 1 -39.00 -13.17 43.52
N ALA A 2 -38.77 -12.30 42.53
CA ALA A 2 -38.81 -12.53 41.07
C ALA A 2 -40.14 -13.04 40.46
N ASP A 3 -40.57 -12.75 39.23
CA ASP A 3 -40.21 -11.91 38.08
C ASP A 3 -41.32 -12.32 37.04
N VAL A 4 -42.22 -11.41 36.67
CA VAL A 4 -42.30 -10.78 35.32
C VAL A 4 -42.61 -11.75 34.14
N ASP A 5 -43.80 -11.50 33.59
CA ASP A 5 -44.26 -11.55 32.18
C ASP A 5 -44.34 -12.82 31.32
N LYS A 6 -45.59 -13.11 30.89
CA LYS A 6 -46.03 -13.59 29.56
C LYS A 6 -47.58 -13.69 29.59
N GLN A 7 -48.41 -13.34 28.60
CA GLN A 7 -48.24 -13.12 27.17
C GLN A 7 -49.58 -12.58 26.57
N THR A 8 -49.51 -11.68 25.56
CA THR A 8 -50.41 -11.47 24.39
C THR A 8 -51.91 -11.15 24.53
N HIS A 9 -52.38 -10.07 23.86
CA HIS A 9 -53.13 -10.15 22.57
C HIS A 9 -53.40 -8.75 21.96
N GLN A 10 -53.66 -8.77 20.64
CA GLN A 10 -53.83 -7.71 19.63
C GLN A 10 -54.91 -6.66 19.91
N ASP A 11 -54.77 -5.46 19.32
CA ASP A 11 -55.78 -4.94 18.39
C ASP A 11 -55.28 -3.77 17.51
N SER A 12 -55.73 -3.73 16.26
CA SER A 12 -55.70 -2.60 15.32
C SER A 12 -57.13 -2.19 15.04
N PRO A 13 -57.43 -0.89 14.92
CA PRO A 13 -57.68 -0.29 13.58
C PRO A 13 -57.11 1.15 13.54
N GLY A 14 -56.90 1.87 12.44
CA GLY A 14 -57.55 1.96 11.14
C GLY A 14 -57.60 3.46 10.77
N ASP A 15 -57.61 3.75 9.47
CA ASP A 15 -57.86 5.03 8.79
C ASP A 15 -56.79 6.15 8.74
N ALA A 16 -56.34 6.39 7.50
CA ALA A 16 -55.97 7.72 7.00
C ALA A 16 -57.25 8.45 6.52
N PRO A 17 -57.24 9.80 6.49
CA PRO A 17 -57.17 10.45 5.19
C PRO A 17 -56.28 11.71 5.14
N VAL A 18 -55.85 12.02 3.91
CA VAL A 18 -55.17 13.23 3.39
C VAL A 18 -56.19 14.39 3.25
N PRO A 19 -55.91 15.58 2.66
CA PRO A 19 -54.88 16.62 2.79
C PRO A 19 -55.48 17.99 3.24
N ALA A 20 -54.66 19.02 3.50
CA ALA A 20 -54.86 20.37 2.93
C ALA A 20 -53.75 21.33 3.38
N GLN A 21 -53.11 21.95 2.40
CA GLN A 21 -52.20 23.07 2.59
C GLN A 21 -53.03 24.35 2.73
N VAL A 22 -52.67 25.19 3.69
CA VAL A 22 -52.94 26.63 3.61
C VAL A 22 -51.60 27.33 3.52
N VAL A 23 -51.37 27.85 2.33
CA VAL A 23 -50.35 28.85 2.02
C VAL A 23 -50.80 30.17 2.62
N ASP A 24 -49.94 30.82 3.40
CA ASP A 24 -49.93 32.28 3.45
C ASP A 24 -48.49 32.77 3.52
N ALA A 25 -48.19 33.68 2.60
CA ALA A 25 -46.90 34.27 2.36
C ALA A 25 -46.63 35.41 3.35
N ASN A 26 -45.34 35.74 3.50
CA ASN A 26 -44.77 36.87 4.25
C ASN A 26 -44.63 36.75 5.78
N ALA A 27 -43.56 36.08 6.21
CA ALA A 27 -42.73 36.56 7.33
C ALA A 27 -41.26 36.10 7.15
N PRO A 28 -40.25 36.99 7.20
CA PRO A 28 -38.86 36.60 7.02
C PRO A 28 -38.37 35.69 8.16
N SER A 29 -37.94 34.49 7.78
CA SER A 29 -37.47 33.42 8.65
C SER A 29 -36.23 33.81 9.45
N ARG A 30 -36.32 33.70 10.77
CA ARG A 30 -35.22 33.90 11.71
C ARG A 30 -34.07 32.89 11.47
N PRO A 31 -32.81 33.28 11.68
CA PRO A 31 -31.67 32.41 11.48
C PRO A 31 -31.68 31.29 12.53
N SER A 32 -31.93 30.06 12.07
CA SER A 32 -31.73 28.85 12.87
C SER A 32 -30.23 28.59 13.04
N ARG A 33 -29.61 29.40 13.91
CA ARG A 33 -28.26 29.18 14.42
C ARG A 33 -28.39 28.06 15.45
N ARG A 34 -28.26 26.81 15.01
CA ARG A 34 -28.24 25.62 15.88
C ARG A 34 -27.09 25.79 16.88
N ARG A 35 -27.42 26.30 18.08
CA ARG A 35 -26.49 26.41 19.20
C ARG A 35 -26.31 25.02 19.78
N LEU A 36 -25.21 24.34 19.42
CA LEU A 36 -24.72 23.22 20.21
C LEU A 36 -23.99 23.82 21.41
N ALA A 37 -24.75 24.12 22.47
CA ALA A 37 -24.22 24.45 23.78
C ALA A 37 -24.76 23.39 24.74
N GLY A 38 -23.89 22.48 25.17
CA GLY A 38 -24.22 21.40 26.08
C GLY A 38 -23.01 20.50 26.23
N ALA A 39 -22.23 20.74 27.28
CA ALA A 39 -20.95 20.11 27.54
C ALA A 39 -21.13 18.63 27.95
N SER A 40 -20.45 17.75 27.23
CA SER A 40 -19.98 16.46 27.74
C SER A 40 -18.66 16.14 27.05
N ILE A 41 -17.59 16.31 27.83
CA ILE A 41 -16.26 15.70 27.70
C ILE A 41 -16.18 14.54 26.70
N ALA A 42 -15.65 14.80 25.50
CA ALA A 42 -15.01 13.80 24.67
C ALA A 42 -14.11 14.53 23.67
N SER A 43 -12.80 14.39 23.81
CA SER A 43 -11.80 14.90 22.88
C SER A 43 -12.07 14.35 21.48
N GLY A 44 -12.82 15.11 20.68
CA GLY A 44 -13.07 14.80 19.28
C GLY A 44 -11.80 15.07 18.48
N VAL A 45 -10.94 14.07 18.35
CA VAL A 45 -9.85 14.13 17.38
C VAL A 45 -10.49 14.15 16.00
N ILE A 46 -10.39 15.29 15.31
CA ILE A 46 -10.69 15.38 13.89
C ILE A 46 -9.61 14.57 13.17
N LEU A 47 -9.87 13.28 12.95
CA LEU A 47 -9.06 12.43 12.10
C LEU A 47 -9.26 12.90 10.66
N THR A 48 -8.44 13.85 10.23
CA THR A 48 -8.28 14.14 8.81
C THR A 48 -7.57 12.94 8.21
N LEU A 49 -8.36 11.94 7.78
CA LEU A 49 -7.87 10.83 6.98
C LEU A 49 -7.44 11.42 5.64
N LYS A 50 -6.19 11.90 5.56
CA LYS A 50 -5.55 12.26 4.31
C LYS A 50 -5.31 10.95 3.57
N SER A 51 -6.33 10.48 2.88
CA SER A 51 -6.23 9.39 1.92
C SER A 51 -5.30 9.87 0.81
N PRO A 52 -4.05 9.36 0.69
CA PRO A 52 -3.32 9.58 -0.54
C PRO A 52 -4.07 8.80 -1.62
N SER A 53 -4.70 9.51 -2.54
CA SER A 53 -5.09 8.93 -3.82
C SER A 53 -3.88 8.21 -4.40
N ALA A 54 -4.06 6.95 -4.78
CA ALA A 54 -3.00 6.01 -5.17
C ALA A 54 -2.39 6.32 -6.56
N MET A 55 -2.12 7.60 -6.86
CA MET A 55 -1.46 8.03 -8.08
C MET A 55 -0.41 9.10 -7.77
N ALA A 56 0.85 8.78 -8.04
CA ALA A 56 1.99 9.69 -8.19
C ALA A 56 2.46 10.49 -6.95
N THR A 57 2.55 9.87 -5.77
CA THR A 57 3.45 10.38 -4.72
C THR A 57 4.64 9.44 -4.59
N ARG A 58 5.83 9.89 -5.04
CA ARG A 58 7.08 9.14 -4.89
C ARG A 58 7.24 8.68 -3.43
N VAL A 59 7.34 7.37 -3.22
CA VAL A 59 7.56 6.80 -1.89
C VAL A 59 9.05 6.76 -1.62
N CYS A 60 9.53 7.79 -0.91
CA CYS A 60 10.90 7.95 -0.44
C CYS A 60 11.19 7.22 0.88
N ARG A 61 10.60 6.03 1.09
CA ARG A 61 10.60 5.36 2.39
C ARG A 61 10.85 3.87 2.23
N ALA A 62 11.56 3.29 3.19
CA ALA A 62 11.70 1.84 3.32
C ALA A 62 10.31 1.16 3.47
N PRO A 63 10.19 -0.15 3.20
CA PRO A 63 8.90 -0.85 3.22
C PRO A 63 8.13 -0.67 4.54
N SER A 64 8.85 -0.73 5.66
CA SER A 64 8.31 -0.43 7.00
C SER A 64 7.79 1.00 7.12
N GLY A 65 8.56 1.99 6.65
CA GLY A 65 8.15 3.40 6.62
C GLY A 65 6.99 3.72 5.68
N ALA A 66 6.73 2.87 4.68
CA ALA A 66 5.56 2.95 3.81
C ALA A 66 4.29 2.47 4.51
N MET A 67 4.37 1.47 5.40
CA MET A 67 3.23 1.05 6.23
C MET A 67 2.97 1.98 7.41
N SER A 68 4.00 2.59 7.99
CA SER A 68 3.87 3.36 9.25
C SER A 68 3.30 4.78 9.12
N GLY A 69 2.69 5.16 7.98
CA GLY A 69 1.70 6.23 7.90
C GLY A 69 2.01 7.58 8.59
N GLY A 70 3.25 8.06 8.60
CA GLY A 70 3.59 9.39 9.12
C GLY A 70 3.94 9.47 10.61
N LEU A 71 4.17 8.34 11.28
CA LEU A 71 4.83 8.35 12.59
C LEU A 71 6.29 8.80 12.41
N SER A 72 6.59 10.03 12.85
CA SER A 72 7.93 10.62 12.82
C SER A 72 8.88 9.89 13.77
N SER A 73 9.35 8.71 13.39
CA SER A 73 10.54 8.12 14.00
C SER A 73 11.76 8.90 13.52
N GLN A 74 12.53 9.44 14.48
CA GLN A 74 13.85 10.08 14.36
C GLN A 74 14.20 10.62 12.96
N LYS A 75 14.22 11.96 12.82
CA LYS A 75 14.69 12.65 11.60
C LYS A 75 15.94 11.94 11.05
N PRO A 76 15.87 11.34 9.84
CA PRO A 76 17.05 10.76 9.22
C PRO A 76 18.13 11.83 9.16
N THR A 77 19.34 11.53 9.66
CA THR A 77 20.49 12.45 9.63
C THR A 77 20.87 12.84 8.19
N VAL A 78 20.38 12.08 7.20
CA VAL A 78 20.55 12.31 5.76
C VAL A 78 19.18 12.25 5.10
N ALA A 79 18.82 13.27 4.32
CA ALA A 79 17.58 13.27 3.55
C ALA A 79 17.55 12.06 2.58
N PRO A 80 16.44 11.32 2.47
CA PRO A 80 16.35 10.17 1.59
C PRO A 80 16.49 10.62 0.13
N THR A 81 17.39 9.97 -0.62
CA THR A 81 17.58 10.19 -2.06
C THR A 81 16.51 9.40 -2.81
N CYS A 82 15.79 10.07 -3.71
CA CYS A 82 14.65 9.50 -4.44
C CYS A 82 14.77 9.71 -5.95
N ALA A 83 15.88 9.23 -6.50
CA ALA A 83 16.17 9.28 -7.92
C ALA A 83 16.01 7.90 -8.58
N GLY A 84 15.18 7.02 -8.01
CA GLY A 84 14.95 5.67 -8.53
C GLY A 84 14.44 5.69 -9.97
N ARG A 85 14.96 4.77 -10.80
CA ARG A 85 14.60 4.61 -12.21
C ARG A 85 13.76 3.36 -12.42
N THR A 86 12.90 3.41 -13.42
CA THR A 86 12.00 2.30 -13.79
C THR A 86 12.77 1.12 -14.41
N PRO A 87 12.19 -0.09 -14.43
CA PRO A 87 12.78 -1.25 -15.07
C PRO A 87 13.06 -1.04 -16.57
N GLU A 88 12.18 -0.34 -17.27
CA GLU A 88 12.30 -0.05 -18.70
C GLU A 88 13.51 0.83 -19.00
N TRP A 89 13.76 1.84 -18.15
CA TRP A 89 14.95 2.69 -18.25
C TRP A 89 16.23 1.86 -18.09
N TRP A 90 16.27 0.96 -17.10
CA TRP A 90 17.42 0.07 -16.89
C TRP A 90 17.59 -0.95 -18.02
N ALA A 91 16.50 -1.42 -18.62
CA ALA A 91 16.54 -2.38 -19.72
C ALA A 91 17.14 -1.80 -21.02
N ALA A 92 17.12 -0.47 -21.16
CA ALA A 92 17.73 0.26 -22.26
C ALA A 92 19.21 0.60 -22.02
N GLN A 93 19.71 0.43 -20.80
CA GLN A 93 21.05 0.85 -20.40
C GLN A 93 22.05 -0.30 -20.37
N THR A 94 23.34 0.03 -20.47
CA THR A 94 24.41 -0.94 -20.19
C THR A 94 24.38 -1.33 -18.72
N CYS A 95 24.65 -2.59 -18.44
CA CYS A 95 24.47 -3.11 -17.10
C CYS A 95 25.41 -2.44 -16.08
N PRO A 96 24.88 -1.87 -14.98
CA PRO A 96 25.68 -1.14 -14.00
C PRO A 96 26.62 -2.04 -13.17
N MET A 97 26.48 -3.37 -13.26
CA MET A 97 27.17 -4.34 -12.40
C MET A 97 27.96 -5.38 -13.22
N PRO A 98 29.00 -4.98 -13.97
CA PRO A 98 29.56 -5.75 -15.09
C PRO A 98 29.87 -7.23 -14.83
N LYS A 99 30.29 -7.61 -13.62
CA LYS A 99 30.62 -9.01 -13.28
C LYS A 99 29.39 -9.91 -13.04
N ASN A 100 28.27 -9.34 -12.60
CA ASN A 100 27.11 -10.10 -12.12
C ASN A 100 25.87 -9.87 -13.00
N CYS A 101 26.04 -9.32 -14.21
CA CYS A 101 24.96 -9.02 -15.15
C CYS A 101 24.53 -10.19 -16.02
N THR A 102 25.22 -11.33 -15.90
CA THR A 102 25.07 -12.50 -16.76
C THR A 102 23.79 -13.27 -16.46
N ALA A 103 23.48 -13.51 -15.19
CA ALA A 103 22.31 -14.26 -14.77
C ALA A 103 21.71 -13.72 -13.47
N PHE A 104 20.39 -13.80 -13.34
CA PHE A 104 19.66 -13.36 -12.15
C PHE A 104 20.10 -14.09 -10.88
N SER A 105 20.50 -15.37 -11.02
CA SER A 105 21.00 -16.20 -9.91
C SER A 105 22.28 -15.68 -9.24
N HIS A 106 23.06 -14.84 -9.91
CA HIS A 106 24.24 -14.21 -9.31
C HIS A 106 23.89 -13.12 -8.29
N VAL A 107 22.67 -12.57 -8.35
CA VAL A 107 22.20 -11.53 -7.44
C VAL A 107 21.24 -12.09 -6.41
N PHE A 108 20.33 -12.95 -6.87
CA PHE A 108 19.25 -13.48 -6.07
C PHE A 108 19.32 -15.01 -6.06
N THR A 109 19.30 -15.60 -4.87
CA THR A 109 19.20 -17.06 -4.77
C THR A 109 17.86 -17.49 -5.35
N CYS A 110 17.85 -18.53 -6.18
CA CYS A 110 16.63 -19.02 -6.81
C CYS A 110 16.29 -20.41 -6.24
N GLY A 111 15.09 -20.58 -5.72
CA GLY A 111 14.56 -21.87 -5.29
C GLY A 111 13.79 -22.58 -6.41
N ALA A 112 13.23 -23.76 -6.11
CA ALA A 112 12.47 -24.58 -7.08
C ALA A 112 11.36 -23.80 -7.82
N ARG A 113 10.70 -22.86 -7.12
CA ARG A 113 9.59 -22.04 -7.65
C ARG A 113 10.06 -20.82 -8.47
N THR A 114 11.33 -20.47 -8.38
CA THR A 114 11.96 -19.35 -9.08
C THR A 114 13.08 -19.81 -10.02
N LEU A 115 13.17 -21.12 -10.30
CA LEU A 115 14.09 -21.68 -11.30
C LEU A 115 14.05 -20.99 -12.67
N PRO A 116 12.88 -20.59 -13.21
CA PRO A 116 12.83 -19.87 -14.49
C PRO A 116 13.61 -18.56 -14.50
N TYR A 117 13.85 -17.93 -13.33
CA TYR A 117 14.64 -16.71 -13.22
C TYR A 117 16.15 -17.02 -13.27
N ALA A 118 16.58 -18.16 -12.72
CA ALA A 118 17.98 -18.44 -12.39
C ALA A 118 18.94 -18.33 -13.57
N SER A 119 18.54 -18.83 -14.75
CA SER A 119 19.37 -18.84 -15.97
C SER A 119 19.13 -17.64 -16.88
N GLN A 120 18.18 -16.75 -16.56
CA GLN A 120 17.84 -15.63 -17.43
C GLN A 120 18.80 -14.47 -17.21
N PRO A 121 19.26 -13.81 -18.29
CA PRO A 121 20.08 -12.63 -18.15
C PRO A 121 19.27 -11.52 -17.51
N ILE A 122 19.90 -10.78 -16.60
CA ILE A 122 19.26 -9.73 -15.81
C ILE A 122 18.53 -8.71 -16.69
N MET A 123 19.16 -8.34 -17.81
CA MET A 123 18.58 -7.41 -18.78
C MET A 123 17.33 -7.93 -19.48
N LYS A 124 17.18 -9.25 -19.59
CA LYS A 124 15.96 -9.86 -20.12
C LYS A 124 14.86 -9.86 -19.07
N VAL A 125 15.18 -10.13 -17.80
CA VAL A 125 14.20 -10.04 -16.69
C VAL A 125 13.59 -8.64 -16.59
N LEU A 126 14.39 -7.59 -16.82
CA LEU A 126 13.93 -6.20 -16.80
C LEU A 126 12.92 -5.83 -17.90
N LYS A 127 12.84 -6.60 -18.99
CA LYS A 127 11.87 -6.37 -20.09
C LYS A 127 10.49 -6.97 -19.82
N GLY A 128 10.29 -7.59 -18.65
CA GLY A 128 9.09 -8.35 -18.33
C GLY A 128 9.13 -9.73 -18.96
N GLN A 129 8.70 -10.74 -18.21
CA GLN A 129 8.76 -12.14 -18.61
C GLN A 129 7.43 -12.82 -18.32
N THR A 130 7.05 -13.80 -19.15
CA THR A 130 5.76 -14.50 -19.02
C THR A 130 5.67 -15.34 -17.75
N TYR A 131 6.81 -15.85 -17.26
CA TYR A 131 6.89 -16.55 -15.99
C TYR A 131 6.82 -15.62 -14.76
N ASP A 132 6.96 -14.31 -14.94
CA ASP A 132 6.90 -13.30 -13.88
C ASP A 132 5.53 -12.62 -13.88
N ARG A 133 4.51 -13.38 -13.45
CA ARG A 133 3.09 -13.03 -13.61
C ARG A 133 2.75 -11.63 -13.11
N ASP A 134 3.25 -11.29 -11.93
CA ASP A 134 2.98 -10.00 -11.28
C ASP A 134 4.15 -9.00 -11.50
N ARG A 135 5.16 -9.36 -12.31
CA ARG A 135 6.36 -8.55 -12.60
C ARG A 135 7.23 -8.25 -11.38
N VAL A 136 7.22 -9.14 -10.39
CA VAL A 136 7.98 -8.95 -9.13
C VAL A 136 9.47 -8.93 -9.44
N GLY A 137 9.98 -9.91 -10.20
CA GLY A 137 11.41 -9.96 -10.54
C GLY A 137 11.85 -8.73 -11.35
N MET A 138 11.02 -8.26 -12.27
CA MET A 138 11.27 -7.05 -13.07
C MET A 138 11.46 -5.81 -12.18
N TYR A 139 10.50 -5.48 -11.31
CA TYR A 139 10.59 -4.31 -10.44
C TYR A 139 11.64 -4.47 -9.34
N LEU A 140 11.82 -5.67 -8.81
CA LEU A 140 12.79 -5.94 -7.75
C LEU A 140 14.23 -5.81 -8.27
N MET A 141 14.48 -6.21 -9.52
CA MET A 141 15.77 -5.97 -10.18
C MET A 141 16.05 -4.48 -10.42
N ALA A 142 15.05 -3.71 -10.83
CA ALA A 142 15.21 -2.26 -10.95
C ALA A 142 15.48 -1.60 -9.59
N ALA A 143 14.80 -2.06 -8.52
CA ALA A 143 15.06 -1.61 -7.16
C ALA A 143 16.49 -1.93 -6.72
N TYR A 144 16.99 -3.10 -7.06
CA TYR A 144 18.37 -3.49 -6.81
C TYR A 144 19.36 -2.56 -7.50
N PHE A 145 19.16 -2.25 -8.79
CA PHE A 145 20.04 -1.31 -9.49
C PHE A 145 19.96 0.11 -8.96
N ASN A 146 18.77 0.56 -8.54
CA ASN A 146 18.61 1.85 -7.88
C ASN A 146 19.37 1.90 -6.54
N ALA A 147 19.35 0.82 -5.76
CA ALA A 147 20.11 0.69 -4.52
C ALA A 147 21.62 0.61 -4.78
N TYR A 148 22.03 -0.18 -5.79
CA TYR A 148 23.43 -0.40 -6.15
C TYR A 148 24.12 0.87 -6.66
N THR A 149 23.41 1.66 -7.48
CA THR A 149 23.93 2.91 -8.04
C THR A 149 23.71 4.12 -7.12
N GLY A 150 23.18 3.91 -5.91
CA GLY A 150 22.96 4.99 -4.93
C GLY A 150 21.82 5.95 -5.30
N LYS A 151 20.96 5.59 -6.26
CA LYS A 151 19.79 6.40 -6.64
C LYS A 151 18.70 6.41 -5.56
N THR A 152 18.68 5.38 -4.71
CA THR A 152 17.80 5.28 -3.55
C THR A 152 18.61 4.98 -2.30
N SER A 153 18.48 5.81 -1.25
CA SER A 153 19.21 5.61 0.01
C SER A 153 18.42 4.87 1.09
N PHE A 154 17.08 4.78 0.94
CA PHE A 154 16.19 4.16 1.92
C PHE A 154 16.03 2.64 1.74
N LEU A 155 16.13 2.13 0.51
CA LEU A 155 16.03 0.72 0.19
C LEU A 155 17.42 0.23 -0.24
N LYS A 156 18.18 -0.36 0.69
CA LYS A 156 19.54 -0.86 0.44
C LYS A 156 19.51 -2.25 -0.20
N VAL A 157 20.62 -2.61 -0.86
CA VAL A 157 20.82 -3.93 -1.51
C VAL A 157 20.40 -5.12 -0.62
N PRO A 158 20.81 -5.21 0.66
CA PRO A 158 20.41 -6.34 1.52
C PRO A 158 18.90 -6.42 1.76
N ALA A 159 18.21 -5.28 1.85
CA ALA A 159 16.77 -5.24 2.02
C ALA A 159 16.05 -5.74 0.77
N VAL A 160 16.53 -5.40 -0.43
CA VAL A 160 15.99 -5.91 -1.70
C VAL A 160 16.15 -7.42 -1.80
N ILE A 161 17.32 -7.95 -1.43
CA ILE A 161 17.57 -9.40 -1.40
C ILE A 161 16.65 -10.10 -0.37
N ALA A 162 16.42 -9.49 0.79
CA ALA A 162 15.51 -10.04 1.79
C ALA A 162 14.06 -10.13 1.29
N ILE A 163 13.57 -9.09 0.60
CA ILE A 163 12.22 -9.10 -0.02
C ILE A 163 12.10 -10.28 -0.98
N TRP A 164 13.09 -10.48 -1.85
CA TRP A 164 13.10 -11.59 -2.79
C TRP A 164 13.07 -12.95 -2.07
N ASN A 165 13.94 -13.14 -1.08
CA ASN A 165 14.07 -14.41 -0.36
C ASN A 165 12.78 -14.80 0.38
N GLU A 166 12.11 -13.84 1.02
CA GLU A 166 10.84 -14.11 1.70
C GLU A 166 9.71 -14.39 0.71
N TRP A 167 9.62 -13.60 -0.37
CA TRP A 167 8.61 -13.79 -1.41
C TRP A 167 8.75 -15.15 -2.10
N GLN A 168 9.97 -15.56 -2.44
CA GLN A 168 10.18 -16.88 -3.06
C GLN A 168 9.94 -18.03 -2.08
N GLY A 169 10.33 -17.87 -0.81
CA GLY A 169 10.20 -18.90 0.21
C GLY A 169 8.75 -19.18 0.60
N SER A 170 7.90 -18.15 0.53
CA SER A 170 6.48 -18.27 0.89
C SER A 170 5.57 -18.75 -0.25
N GLY A 171 6.00 -18.68 -1.51
CA GLY A 171 5.20 -19.20 -2.62
C GLY A 171 5.51 -18.65 -4.00
N ALA A 172 6.32 -17.60 -4.13
CA ALA A 172 6.65 -16.93 -5.39
C ALA A 172 5.38 -16.59 -6.22
N ASN A 173 5.34 -16.93 -7.50
CA ASN A 173 4.19 -16.68 -8.37
C ASN A 173 2.89 -17.42 -7.96
N LEU A 174 2.97 -18.37 -7.01
CA LEU A 174 1.82 -19.15 -6.52
C LEU A 174 1.18 -18.57 -5.24
N GLY A 175 1.57 -17.36 -4.83
CA GLY A 175 1.07 -16.73 -3.60
C GLY A 175 2.17 -16.27 -2.63
N GLY A 176 3.35 -15.95 -3.17
CA GLY A 176 4.46 -15.40 -2.41
C GLY A 176 4.09 -14.10 -1.73
N THR A 177 4.54 -13.99 -0.49
CA THR A 177 4.27 -12.87 0.41
C THR A 177 5.56 -12.32 0.99
N TYR A 178 5.54 -11.04 1.32
CA TYR A 178 6.62 -10.36 2.05
C TYR A 178 6.02 -9.63 3.25
N THR A 179 6.75 -9.57 4.37
CA THR A 179 6.28 -8.96 5.61
C THR A 179 7.15 -7.75 5.96
N PRO A 180 6.72 -6.51 5.61
CA PRO A 180 7.56 -5.32 5.75
C PRO A 180 7.90 -4.94 7.20
N ILE A 181 7.06 -5.35 8.14
CA ILE A 181 7.20 -5.13 9.58
C ILE A 181 6.89 -6.45 10.27
N ALA A 182 7.78 -6.93 11.14
CA ALA A 182 7.56 -8.17 11.89
C ALA A 182 6.20 -8.16 12.62
N GLY A 183 5.40 -9.22 12.42
CA GLY A 183 4.04 -9.33 12.97
C GLY A 183 2.99 -8.44 12.26
N GLY A 184 3.38 -7.68 11.25
CA GLY A 184 2.49 -6.83 10.46
C GLY A 184 1.77 -7.57 9.34
N ARG A 185 1.00 -6.81 8.55
CA ARG A 185 0.27 -7.32 7.39
C ARG A 185 1.25 -7.78 6.31
N LYS A 186 1.01 -8.99 5.78
CA LYS A 186 1.75 -9.54 4.63
C LYS A 186 1.34 -8.83 3.34
N TRP A 187 2.31 -8.57 2.49
CA TRP A 187 2.14 -8.03 1.15
C TRP A 187 2.22 -9.16 0.12
N GLY A 188 1.22 -9.26 -0.74
CA GLY A 188 1.30 -10.14 -1.91
C GLY A 188 2.14 -9.55 -3.04
N SER A 189 2.43 -10.34 -4.07
CA SER A 189 3.22 -9.94 -5.26
C SER A 189 2.83 -8.56 -5.83
N ARG A 190 1.52 -8.29 -5.97
CA ARG A 190 1.02 -7.02 -6.52
C ARG A 190 1.32 -5.83 -5.62
N GLU A 191 1.24 -6.00 -4.31
CA GLU A 191 1.51 -4.94 -3.34
C GLU A 191 3.00 -4.65 -3.24
N ILE A 192 3.84 -5.70 -3.30
CA ILE A 192 5.29 -5.55 -3.42
C ILE A 192 5.62 -4.72 -4.66
N VAL A 193 5.03 -5.07 -5.81
CA VAL A 193 5.27 -4.37 -7.08
C VAL A 193 4.75 -2.95 -7.04
N ALA A 194 3.56 -2.71 -6.50
CA ALA A 194 3.01 -1.36 -6.36
C ALA A 194 3.91 -0.47 -5.48
N TYR A 195 4.42 -1.02 -4.37
CA TYR A 195 5.39 -0.33 -3.53
C TYR A 195 6.69 -0.05 -4.30
N LEU A 196 7.31 -1.06 -4.93
CA LEU A 196 8.54 -0.86 -5.68
C LEU A 196 8.36 0.13 -6.83
N ALA A 197 7.27 0.04 -7.59
CA ALA A 197 6.94 0.99 -8.64
C ALA A 197 6.81 2.42 -8.10
N SER A 198 6.18 2.60 -6.93
CA SER A 198 6.05 3.92 -6.29
C SER A 198 7.39 4.54 -5.85
N THR A 199 8.47 3.75 -5.81
CA THR A 199 9.83 4.21 -5.48
C THR A 199 10.64 4.66 -6.71
N MET A 200 10.08 4.54 -7.93
CA MET A 200 10.80 4.70 -9.20
C MET A 200 10.03 5.59 -10.18
N GLU A 201 10.74 6.44 -10.92
CA GLU A 201 10.20 7.28 -12.01
C GLU A 201 11.21 7.49 -13.17
#